data_AF-E4XLP0-F1
#
_entry.id   AF-E4XLP0-F1
#
_cell.length_a   1.000
_cell.length_b   1.000
_cell.length_c   1.000
_cell.angle_alpha   90.00
_cell.angle_beta   90.00
_cell.angle_gamma   90.00
#
_symmetry.space_group_name_H-M   'P 1'
#
loop_
_entity.id
_entity.type
_entity.pdbx_description
1 polymer ?
#
loop_
_entity_poly.entity_id
_entity_poly.type
_entity_poly.pdbx_seq_one_letter_code
_entity_poly.pdbx_strand_id
1 'polypeptide(L)'
;MRSESDGESEVEGKIITCQRQDCEVKRVNYEDFFGKGKYFCCRICAVKYSIMASTEQFLKNSADQEKADLEDKSTLKFNGKSLVVAKSFQGKKKDKKESVFLWTRYLAQTKSRAAPVCAFPHAILSDDWDLIQPGMKVETYNLDSHSPTKLFWFAEVMRIEGYKALLR
;
A
#
# COMPACT_ATOMS: atom_id res chain seq x y z
N MET A 1 20.38 -19.80 57.06
CA MET A 1 19.07 -19.71 56.39
C MET A 1 18.50 -18.33 56.66
N ARG A 2 18.64 -17.42 55.71
CA ARG A 2 18.02 -16.09 55.75
C ARG A 2 17.41 -15.90 54.37
N SER A 3 16.10 -16.04 54.32
CA SER A 3 15.29 -16.05 53.10
C SER A 3 15.18 -14.63 52.57
N GLU A 4 15.68 -14.40 51.36
CA GLU A 4 15.34 -13.22 50.56
C GLU A 4 13.91 -13.42 50.06
N SER A 5 13.00 -12.55 50.49
CA SER A 5 11.64 -12.47 49.97
C SER A 5 11.63 -11.37 48.91
N ASP A 6 11.71 -11.77 47.64
CA ASP A 6 11.43 -10.91 46.50
C ASP A 6 9.97 -10.48 46.56
N GLY A 7 9.77 -9.20 46.92
CA GLY A 7 8.50 -8.52 46.75
C GLY A 7 8.33 -8.16 45.29
N GLU A 8 7.85 -9.10 44.47
CA GLU A 8 7.27 -8.78 43.18
C GLU A 8 6.01 -7.95 43.44
N SER A 9 6.15 -6.62 43.37
CA SER A 9 5.00 -5.73 43.34
C SER A 9 4.27 -5.96 42.01
N GLU A 10 3.22 -6.77 42.08
CA GLU A 10 2.28 -7.04 40.99
C GLU A 10 1.56 -5.74 40.64
N VAL A 11 2.11 -4.99 39.66
CA VAL A 11 1.45 -3.81 39.12
C VAL A 11 0.31 -4.31 38.24
N GLU A 12 -0.89 -4.34 38.80
CA GLU A 12 -2.15 -4.72 38.12
C GLU A 12 -2.54 -3.63 37.10
N GLY A 13 -1.69 -3.41 36.10
CA GLY A 13 -1.92 -2.53 34.98
C GLY A 13 -2.53 -3.32 33.83
N LYS A 14 -3.61 -2.81 33.25
CA LYS A 14 -4.26 -3.42 32.08
C LYS A 14 -3.25 -3.53 30.93
N ILE A 15 -2.89 -4.75 30.55
CA ILE A 15 -2.00 -4.99 29.41
C ILE A 15 -2.73 -4.57 28.11
N ILE A 16 -2.15 -3.60 27.40
CA ILE A 16 -2.63 -3.15 26.11
C ILE A 16 -1.77 -3.80 25.02
N THR A 17 -2.43 -4.36 24.01
CA THR A 17 -1.80 -5.06 22.87
C THR A 17 -1.87 -4.19 21.62
N CYS A 18 -0.85 -4.25 20.77
CA CYS A 18 -0.92 -3.61 19.45
C CYS A 18 -2.06 -4.21 18.60
N GLN A 19 -2.84 -3.35 17.93
CA GLN A 19 -3.99 -3.76 17.13
C GLN A 19 -3.61 -4.47 15.80
N ARG A 20 -2.34 -4.45 15.41
CA ARG A 20 -1.87 -5.12 14.19
C ARG A 20 -1.70 -6.62 14.46
N GLN A 21 -2.34 -7.45 13.65
CA GLN A 21 -2.38 -8.91 13.83
C GLN A 21 -0.99 -9.56 13.89
N ASP A 22 -0.04 -9.13 13.05
CA ASP A 22 1.34 -9.66 13.06
C ASP A 22 2.27 -8.96 14.07
N CYS A 23 1.73 -8.27 15.08
CA CYS A 23 2.53 -7.52 16.05
C CYS A 23 2.21 -7.94 17.48
N GLU A 24 3.19 -8.54 18.16
CA GLU A 24 3.04 -9.10 19.50
C GLU A 24 3.43 -8.12 20.63
N VAL A 25 3.65 -6.84 20.31
CA VAL A 25 4.07 -5.85 21.31
C VAL A 25 2.93 -5.57 22.29
N LYS A 26 3.24 -5.72 23.57
CA LYS A 26 2.37 -5.45 24.72
C LYS A 26 3.02 -4.43 25.63
N ARG A 27 2.25 -3.46 26.12
CA ARG A 27 2.71 -2.48 27.13
C ARG A 27 1.58 -2.19 28.12
N VAL A 28 1.96 -1.66 29.28
CA VAL A 28 1.04 -1.41 30.39
C VAL A 28 0.45 -0.01 30.36
N ASN A 29 1.15 0.96 29.76
CA ASN A 29 0.68 2.34 29.68
C ASN A 29 0.08 2.64 28.29
N TYR A 30 -1.06 3.33 28.27
CA TYR A 30 -1.75 3.73 27.03
C TYR A 30 -0.99 4.83 26.28
N GLU A 31 -0.22 5.66 26.99
CA GLU A 31 0.57 6.76 26.43
C GLU A 31 1.73 6.27 25.55
N ASP A 32 2.14 5.01 25.74
CA ASP A 32 3.17 4.37 24.93
C ASP A 32 2.69 3.94 23.54
N PHE A 33 1.39 4.07 23.27
CA PHE A 33 0.78 3.67 22.01
C PHE A 33 0.41 4.89 21.15
N PHE A 34 0.65 4.76 19.85
CA PHE A 34 0.26 5.74 18.85
C PHE A 34 -1.23 5.60 18.52
N GLY A 35 -1.99 6.70 18.65
CA GLY A 35 -3.35 6.83 18.12
C GLY A 35 -4.41 7.22 19.16
N LYS A 36 -5.46 7.95 18.72
CA LYS A 36 -6.65 8.26 19.53
C LYS A 36 -7.77 7.30 19.13
N GLY A 37 -7.89 6.16 19.83
CA GLY A 37 -8.98 5.18 19.66
C GLY A 37 -8.56 3.78 19.20
N LYS A 38 -7.35 3.61 18.67
CA LYS A 38 -6.72 2.30 18.42
C LYS A 38 -5.25 2.37 18.84
N TYR A 39 -4.74 1.29 19.42
CA TYR A 39 -3.40 1.26 20.03
C TYR A 39 -2.39 0.61 19.08
N PHE A 40 -1.38 1.38 18.66
CA PHE A 40 -0.27 0.88 17.83
C PHE A 40 1.08 1.11 18.50
N CYS A 41 1.93 0.08 18.58
CA CYS A 41 3.23 0.21 19.24
C CYS A 41 4.19 1.17 18.50
N CYS A 42 3.94 1.41 17.22
CA CYS A 42 4.69 2.35 16.39
C CYS A 42 3.86 2.79 15.18
N ARG A 43 4.34 3.82 14.50
CA ARG A 43 3.69 4.39 13.31
C ARG A 43 3.60 3.41 12.13
N ILE A 44 4.58 2.50 11.99
CA ILE A 44 4.57 1.46 10.95
C ILE A 44 3.39 0.50 11.16
N CYS A 45 3.11 0.11 12.40
CA CYS A 45 2.00 -0.77 12.73
C CYS A 45 0.64 -0.12 12.44
N ALA A 46 0.50 1.18 12.72
CA ALA A 46 -0.71 1.94 12.38
C ALA A 46 -0.97 1.96 10.87
N VAL A 47 0.07 2.26 10.07
CA VAL A 47 -0.04 2.39 8.60
C VAL A 47 -0.32 1.04 7.95
N LYS A 48 0.40 -0.02 8.35
CA LYS A 48 0.15 -1.37 7.83
C LYS A 48 -1.25 -1.85 8.15
N TYR A 49 -1.74 -1.58 9.36
CA TYR A 49 -3.11 -1.88 9.74
C TYR A 49 -4.13 -1.15 8.84
N SER A 50 -3.93 0.14 8.56
CA SER A 50 -4.79 0.90 7.63
C SER A 50 -4.76 0.36 6.21
N ILE A 51 -3.58 0.00 5.69
CA ILE A 51 -3.44 -0.55 4.33
C ILE A 51 -4.19 -1.88 4.21
N MET A 52 -3.99 -2.80 5.16
CA MET A 52 -4.66 -4.10 5.14
C MET A 52 -6.18 -3.95 5.19
N ALA A 53 -6.70 -3.06 6.05
CA ALA A 53 -8.13 -2.78 6.13
C ALA A 53 -8.70 -2.26 4.79
N SER A 54 -7.97 -1.39 4.07
CA SER A 54 -8.39 -0.92 2.75
C SER A 54 -8.32 -2.01 1.67
N THR A 55 -7.32 -2.89 1.73
CA THR A 55 -7.19 -4.03 0.80
C THR A 55 -8.33 -5.03 1.00
N GLU A 56 -8.68 -5.36 2.25
CA GLU A 56 -9.79 -6.25 2.58
C GLU A 56 -11.13 -5.71 2.08
N GLN A 57 -11.37 -4.39 2.23
CA GLN A 57 -12.56 -3.73 1.68
C GLN A 57 -12.61 -3.83 0.16
N PHE A 58 -11.48 -3.61 -0.53
CA PHE A 58 -11.42 -3.73 -1.98
C PHE A 58 -11.70 -5.17 -2.46
N LEU A 59 -11.15 -6.18 -1.79
CA LEU A 59 -11.39 -7.58 -2.12
C LEU A 59 -12.86 -7.96 -1.90
N LYS A 60 -13.48 -7.49 -0.81
CA LYS A 60 -14.89 -7.75 -0.52
C LYS A 60 -15.81 -7.11 -1.57
N ASN A 61 -15.54 -5.86 -1.94
CA ASN A 61 -16.28 -5.18 -3.00
C ASN A 61 -16.11 -5.86 -4.38
N SER A 62 -14.97 -6.53 -4.61
CA SER A 62 -14.72 -7.29 -5.84
C SER A 62 -15.44 -8.65 -5.85
N ALA A 63 -15.55 -9.32 -4.69
CA ALA A 63 -16.29 -10.58 -4.56
C ALA A 63 -17.81 -10.37 -4.68
N ASP A 64 -18.33 -9.24 -4.21
CA ASP A 64 -19.75 -8.87 -4.39
C ASP A 64 -20.08 -8.56 -5.86
N GLN A 65 -19.11 -8.10 -6.65
CA GLN A 65 -19.24 -7.88 -8.10
C GLN A 65 -19.35 -9.20 -8.87
N GLU A 66 -18.59 -10.23 -8.47
CA GLU A 66 -18.59 -11.54 -9.15
C GLU A 66 -19.90 -12.34 -8.91
N LYS A 67 -20.61 -12.08 -7.81
CA LYS A 67 -21.94 -12.67 -7.55
C LYS A 67 -23.06 -12.02 -8.36
N ALA A 68 -22.92 -10.77 -8.78
CA ALA A 68 -23.94 -10.08 -9.58
C ALA A 68 -23.86 -10.44 -11.08
N ASP A 69 -22.69 -10.81 -11.60
CA ASP A 69 -22.47 -11.15 -13.01
C ASP A 69 -22.90 -12.59 -13.40
N LEU A 70 -23.43 -13.39 -12.46
CA LEU A 70 -23.93 -14.75 -12.71
C LEU A 70 -25.42 -14.82 -13.13
N GLU A 71 -26.19 -13.74 -12.96
CA GLU A 71 -27.63 -13.74 -13.31
C GLU A 71 -27.95 -13.18 -14.69
N ASP A 72 -27.01 -12.51 -15.37
CA ASP A 72 -27.28 -11.86 -16.68
C ASP A 72 -26.44 -12.45 -17.83
N LYS A 73 -26.48 -13.77 -17.98
CA LYS A 73 -26.06 -14.43 -19.23
C LYS A 73 -27.25 -14.55 -20.19
N SER A 74 -27.57 -13.45 -20.88
CA SER A 74 -28.21 -13.54 -22.18
C SER A 74 -27.39 -12.83 -23.26
N THR A 75 -26.76 -13.67 -24.09
CA THR A 75 -26.49 -13.54 -25.52
C THR A 75 -25.92 -12.21 -26.04
N LEU A 76 -24.80 -12.26 -26.77
CA LEU A 76 -24.72 -11.85 -28.18
C LEU A 76 -23.36 -12.23 -28.78
N LYS A 77 -23.42 -12.94 -29.91
CA LYS A 77 -22.32 -13.34 -30.79
C LYS A 77 -22.08 -12.21 -31.82
N PHE A 78 -20.84 -11.97 -32.27
CA PHE A 78 -20.44 -11.98 -33.70
C PHE A 78 -18.94 -11.63 -33.94
N ASN A 79 -18.26 -12.62 -34.53
CA ASN A 79 -17.23 -12.67 -35.58
C ASN A 79 -16.53 -11.39 -36.14
N GLY A 80 -15.20 -11.51 -36.38
CA GLY A 80 -14.57 -11.04 -37.63
C GLY A 80 -13.36 -10.07 -37.59
N LYS A 81 -12.17 -10.65 -37.79
CA LYS A 81 -10.95 -10.15 -38.50
C LYS A 81 -10.10 -8.98 -37.91
N SER A 82 -8.79 -9.19 -38.05
CA SER A 82 -7.63 -8.51 -37.45
C SER A 82 -7.24 -7.16 -38.09
N LEU A 83 -6.83 -6.19 -37.28
CA LEU A 83 -5.66 -5.33 -37.58
C LEU A 83 -5.13 -4.67 -36.28
N VAL A 84 -3.82 -4.70 -36.12
CA VAL A 84 -3.01 -4.09 -35.05
C VAL A 84 -3.18 -2.57 -34.96
N VAL A 85 -3.62 -2.05 -33.80
CA VAL A 85 -3.43 -0.65 -33.38
C VAL A 85 -3.32 -0.61 -31.85
N ALA A 86 -2.28 0.05 -31.34
CA ALA A 86 -2.08 0.35 -29.92
C ALA A 86 -3.34 1.01 -29.33
N LYS A 87 -3.99 0.33 -28.38
CA LYS A 87 -5.19 0.86 -27.71
C LYS A 87 -4.78 1.88 -26.66
N SER A 88 -4.74 3.14 -27.08
CA SER A 88 -5.14 4.28 -26.27
C SER A 88 -6.45 3.94 -25.55
N PHE A 89 -6.45 3.97 -24.22
CA PHE A 89 -7.67 3.87 -23.42
C PHE A 89 -8.52 5.13 -23.61
N GLN A 90 -9.27 5.16 -24.72
CA GLN A 90 -10.46 5.99 -24.87
C GLN A 90 -11.66 5.07 -25.07
N GLY A 91 -12.22 4.61 -23.95
CA GLY A 91 -13.55 4.02 -23.89
C GLY A 91 -14.52 5.04 -23.33
N LYS A 92 -15.32 5.67 -24.19
CA LYS A 92 -16.57 6.32 -23.78
C LYS A 92 -17.54 5.23 -23.29
N LYS A 93 -17.65 5.06 -21.98
CA LYS A 93 -18.89 4.64 -21.31
C LYS A 93 -19.07 5.55 -20.11
N LYS A 94 -20.22 6.23 -20.08
CA LYS A 94 -20.58 7.23 -19.08
C LYS A 94 -21.13 6.53 -17.84
N ASP A 95 -20.30 5.71 -17.21
CA ASP A 95 -20.47 5.34 -15.82
C ASP A 95 -19.73 6.41 -15.03
N LYS A 96 -20.43 7.22 -14.23
CA LYS A 96 -19.80 8.14 -13.27
C LYS A 96 -19.16 7.31 -12.14
N LYS A 97 -18.16 6.49 -12.47
CA LYS A 97 -17.12 6.11 -11.50
C LYS A 97 -16.24 7.33 -11.37
N GLU A 98 -16.25 7.95 -10.20
CA GLU A 98 -15.30 9.00 -9.85
C GLU A 98 -13.90 8.43 -10.11
N SER A 99 -13.24 8.93 -11.15
CA SER A 99 -11.94 8.39 -11.56
C SER A 99 -10.94 8.73 -10.47
N VAL A 100 -10.45 7.71 -9.76
CA VAL A 100 -9.38 7.88 -8.77
C VAL A 100 -8.24 8.68 -9.39
N PHE A 101 -7.82 9.74 -8.71
CA PHE A 101 -6.74 10.58 -9.20
C PHE A 101 -5.41 9.79 -9.24
N LEU A 102 -4.80 9.70 -10.41
CA LEU A 102 -3.56 8.97 -10.64
C LEU A 102 -2.37 9.93 -10.75
N TRP A 103 -1.62 10.07 -9.66
CA TRP A 103 -0.39 10.88 -9.62
C TRP A 103 0.62 10.54 -10.72
N THR A 104 0.79 9.26 -11.05
CA THR A 104 1.72 8.84 -12.12
C THR A 104 1.34 9.43 -13.47
N ARG A 105 0.04 9.47 -13.80
CA ARG A 105 -0.47 10.08 -15.02
C ARG A 105 -0.30 11.61 -14.97
N TYR A 106 -0.64 12.23 -13.85
CA TYR A 106 -0.51 13.68 -13.69
C TYR A 106 0.95 14.12 -13.87
N LEU A 107 1.88 13.53 -13.13
CA LEU A 107 3.30 13.86 -13.17
C LEU A 107 3.91 13.62 -14.56
N ALA A 108 3.51 12.55 -15.26
CA ALA A 108 3.96 12.28 -16.62
C ALA A 108 3.46 13.33 -17.62
N GLN A 109 2.21 13.80 -17.46
CA GLN A 109 1.60 14.79 -18.36
C GLN A 109 2.11 16.20 -18.11
N THR A 110 2.16 16.64 -16.85
CA THR A 110 2.50 18.02 -16.50
C THR A 110 3.99 18.25 -16.35
N LYS A 111 4.79 17.18 -16.24
CA LYS A 111 6.22 17.22 -15.91
C LYS A 111 6.52 18.00 -14.62
N SER A 112 5.52 18.12 -13.74
CA SER A 112 5.65 18.79 -12.44
C SER A 112 6.60 18.02 -11.53
N ARG A 113 7.18 18.73 -10.56
CA ARG A 113 7.98 18.14 -9.47
C ARG A 113 7.16 18.09 -8.19
N ALA A 114 7.19 16.97 -7.50
CA ALA A 114 6.68 16.82 -6.15
C ALA A 114 7.75 17.20 -5.12
N ALA A 115 7.30 17.68 -3.96
CA ALA A 115 8.20 17.89 -2.83
C ALA A 115 8.80 16.54 -2.38
N PRO A 116 10.09 16.50 -2.01
CA PRO A 116 10.72 15.30 -1.49
C PRO A 116 10.15 14.95 -0.10
N VAL A 117 10.27 13.68 0.31
CA VAL A 117 9.71 13.22 1.60
C VAL A 117 10.42 13.89 2.78
N CYS A 118 11.72 14.16 2.67
CA CYS A 118 12.49 14.88 3.68
C CYS A 118 11.99 16.31 3.96
N ALA A 119 11.19 16.91 3.06
CA ALA A 119 10.53 18.19 3.32
C ALA A 119 9.40 18.08 4.37
N PHE A 120 9.03 16.86 4.77
CA PHE A 120 7.96 16.58 5.71
C PHE A 120 8.54 15.77 6.88
N PRO A 121 8.95 16.39 8.00
CA PRO A 121 9.59 15.69 9.12
C PRO A 121 8.72 14.60 9.77
N HIS A 122 7.39 14.76 9.68
CA HIS A 122 6.43 13.80 10.20
C HIS A 122 6.16 12.64 9.23
N ALA A 123 6.71 12.66 8.02
CA ALA A 123 6.51 11.63 7.02
C ALA A 123 7.36 10.38 7.35
N ILE A 124 6.90 9.23 6.87
CA ILE A 124 7.57 7.96 7.12
C ILE A 124 8.85 7.93 6.29
N LEU A 125 9.96 7.41 6.83
CA LEU A 125 11.27 7.41 6.18
C LEU A 125 11.83 8.82 5.90
N SER A 126 11.30 9.87 6.55
CA SER A 126 11.81 11.23 6.34
C SER A 126 13.29 11.34 6.72
N ASP A 127 13.66 10.76 7.87
CA ASP A 127 15.03 10.80 8.40
C ASP A 127 16.03 10.00 7.54
N ASP A 128 15.56 8.95 6.86
CA ASP A 128 16.38 8.06 6.03
C ASP A 128 16.23 8.35 4.51
N TRP A 129 15.50 9.40 4.14
CA TRP A 129 15.12 9.62 2.73
C TRP A 129 16.31 9.92 1.83
N ASP A 130 17.39 10.46 2.40
CA ASP A 130 18.62 10.79 1.68
C ASP A 130 19.35 9.56 1.13
N LEU A 131 19.04 8.37 1.66
CA LEU A 131 19.55 7.09 1.15
C LEU A 131 18.91 6.69 -0.18
N ILE A 132 17.78 7.29 -0.56
CA ILE A 132 17.03 6.98 -1.77
C ILE A 132 17.30 8.07 -2.82
N GLN A 133 18.09 7.73 -3.84
CA GLN A 133 18.59 8.67 -4.83
C GLN A 133 18.40 8.18 -6.28
N PRO A 134 18.30 9.08 -7.26
CA PRO A 134 18.40 8.71 -8.67
C PRO A 134 19.71 7.98 -8.97
N GLY A 135 19.69 7.00 -9.88
CA GLY A 135 20.81 6.14 -10.24
C GLY A 135 20.90 4.82 -9.45
N MET A 136 20.09 4.64 -8.40
CA MET A 136 20.00 3.38 -7.68
C MET A 136 19.44 2.27 -8.57
N LYS A 137 19.99 1.06 -8.45
CA LYS A 137 19.46 -0.14 -9.12
C LYS A 137 18.59 -0.92 -8.16
N VAL A 138 17.39 -1.26 -8.59
CA VAL A 138 16.38 -1.95 -7.78
C VAL A 138 15.84 -3.17 -8.52
N GLU A 139 15.49 -4.20 -7.77
CA GLU A 139 14.77 -5.36 -8.29
C GLU A 139 13.27 -5.07 -8.26
N THR A 140 12.60 -5.22 -9.41
CA THR A 140 11.17 -4.94 -9.57
C THR A 140 10.48 -6.10 -10.28
N TYR A 141 9.15 -6.16 -10.20
CA TYR A 141 8.39 -7.12 -10.98
C TYR A 141 8.53 -6.86 -12.48
N ASN A 142 8.72 -7.93 -13.25
CA ASN A 142 8.67 -7.89 -14.70
C ASN A 142 7.21 -7.89 -15.17
N LEU A 143 6.71 -6.70 -15.53
CA LEU A 143 5.33 -6.51 -15.99
C LEU A 143 5.11 -6.98 -17.44
N ASP A 144 6.18 -7.15 -18.21
CA ASP A 144 6.12 -7.61 -19.61
C ASP A 144 6.15 -9.14 -19.73
N SER A 145 6.26 -9.85 -18.60
CA SER A 145 6.26 -11.31 -18.60
C SER A 145 4.86 -11.87 -18.81
N HIS A 146 4.72 -12.73 -19.82
CA HIS A 146 3.53 -13.56 -20.02
C HIS A 146 3.55 -14.86 -19.20
N SER A 147 4.53 -15.03 -18.31
CA SER A 147 4.63 -16.20 -17.45
C SER A 147 3.59 -16.16 -16.32
N PRO A 148 2.98 -17.29 -15.94
CA PRO A 148 2.16 -17.36 -14.74
C PRO A 148 2.97 -17.17 -13.45
N THR A 149 4.29 -17.31 -13.52
CA THR A 149 5.21 -17.11 -12.40
C THR A 149 5.68 -15.66 -12.35
N LYS A 150 5.72 -15.06 -11.15
CA LYS A 150 6.27 -13.72 -10.94
C LYS A 150 7.77 -13.72 -11.23
N LEU A 151 8.16 -13.07 -12.32
CA LEU A 151 9.55 -12.82 -12.65
C LEU A 151 9.95 -11.42 -12.20
N PHE A 152 11.23 -11.26 -11.89
CA PHE A 152 11.82 -9.98 -11.51
C PHE A 152 12.74 -9.46 -12.61
N TRP A 153 12.99 -8.15 -12.58
CA TRP A 153 13.87 -7.43 -13.48
C TRP A 153 14.62 -6.33 -12.72
N PHE A 154 15.81 -5.99 -13.18
CA PHE A 154 16.57 -4.87 -12.63
C PHE A 154 16.20 -3.58 -13.35
N ALA A 155 15.80 -2.56 -12.59
CA ALA A 155 15.52 -1.24 -13.09
C ALA A 155 16.37 -0.19 -12.38
N GLU A 156 16.64 0.91 -13.06
CA GLU A 156 17.32 2.07 -12.51
C GLU A 156 16.31 3.14 -12.07
N VAL A 157 16.52 3.74 -10.91
CA VAL A 157 15.73 4.87 -10.41
C VAL A 157 16.12 6.12 -11.20
N MET A 158 15.28 6.53 -12.15
CA MET A 158 15.54 7.73 -12.97
C MET A 158 15.15 9.01 -12.25
N ARG A 159 14.08 8.97 -11.44
CA ARG A 159 13.56 10.13 -10.71
C ARG A 159 12.73 9.71 -9.51
N ILE A 160 12.69 10.57 -8.50
CA ILE A 160 11.88 10.40 -7.29
C ILE A 160 10.97 11.61 -7.13
N GLU A 161 9.68 11.37 -6.93
CA GLU A 161 8.62 12.37 -6.77
C GLU A 161 7.76 11.97 -5.55
N GLY A 162 8.09 12.51 -4.37
CA GLY A 162 7.60 11.98 -3.10
C GLY A 162 7.97 10.50 -2.94
N TYR A 163 7.03 9.64 -2.60
CA TYR A 163 7.25 8.18 -2.53
C TYR A 163 7.23 7.45 -3.88
N LYS A 164 7.01 8.14 -4.99
CA LYS A 164 6.93 7.51 -6.31
C LYS A 164 8.27 7.62 -7.02
N ALA A 165 8.77 6.50 -7.51
CA ALA A 165 9.95 6.45 -8.36
C ALA A 165 9.56 6.20 -9.82
N LEU A 166 10.19 6.92 -10.74
CA LEU A 166 10.19 6.59 -12.16
C LEU A 166 11.36 5.63 -12.41
N LEU A 167 11.06 4.45 -12.93
CA LEU A 167 12.03 3.39 -13.18
C LEU A 167 12.24 3.20 -14.69
N ARG A 168 13.43 2.75 -15.08
CA ARG A 168 13.78 2.37 -16.45
C ARG A 168 14.60 1.09 -16.47
#